data_AF-A0A2R6IZ34-F1
#
_entry.id   AF-A0A2R6IZ34-F1
#
_cell.length_a   1.000
_cell.length_b   1.000
_cell.length_c   1.000
_cell.angle_alpha   90.00
_cell.angle_beta   90.00
_cell.angle_gamma   90.00
#
_symmetry.space_group_name_H-M   'P 1'
#
loop_
_entity.id
_entity.type
_entity.pdbx_description
1 polymer ?
#
loop_
_entity_poly.entity_id
_entity_poly.type
_entity_poly.pdbx_seq_one_letter_code
_entity_poly.pdbx_strand_id
1 'polypeptide(L)' 'MTRDSPFHGRITTEEEFSETLSELVLKAHANGVDVVGSWECPPDGHDPDWEALVTELSKASRGGE' A
#
# COMPACT_ATOMS: atom_id res chain seq x y z
N MET A 1 -9.00 -15.41 14.98
CA MET A 1 -7.98 -14.66 14.22
C MET A 1 -8.18 -14.99 12.76
N THR A 2 -8.99 -14.20 12.06
CA THR A 2 -9.14 -14.36 10.61
C THR A 2 -7.83 -13.87 10.00
N ARG A 3 -7.00 -14.80 9.52
CA ARG A 3 -5.90 -14.47 8.61
C ARG A 3 -6.60 -13.93 7.36
N ASP A 4 -6.71 -12.60 7.29
CA ASP A 4 -7.05 -11.90 6.05
C ASP A 4 -6.08 -12.45 5.01
N SER A 5 -6.63 -13.13 4.03
CA SER A 5 -5.89 -13.95 3.09
C SER A 5 -4.80 -13.08 2.45
N PRO A 6 -3.51 -13.46 2.53
CA PRO A 6 -2.49 -12.73 1.78
C PRO A 6 -2.91 -12.75 0.31
N PHE A 7 -2.78 -11.63 -0.39
CA PHE A 7 -3.24 -11.51 -1.77
C PHE A 7 -2.74 -12.70 -2.61
N HIS A 8 -3.63 -13.62 -2.98
CA HIS A 8 -3.28 -14.84 -3.74
C HIS A 8 -3.36 -14.63 -5.27
N GLY A 9 -3.61 -13.39 -5.70
CA GLY A 9 -3.71 -13.00 -7.11
C GLY A 9 -2.34 -12.67 -7.70
N ARG A 10 -2.13 -12.99 -8.98
CA ARG A 10 -0.96 -12.53 -9.72
C ARG A 10 -1.24 -11.13 -10.23
N ILE A 11 -0.51 -10.14 -9.74
CA ILE A 11 -0.56 -8.78 -10.29
C ILE A 11 0.25 -8.80 -11.58
N THR A 12 -0.42 -8.62 -12.72
CA THR A 12 0.24 -8.69 -14.03
C THR A 12 0.27 -7.36 -14.77
N THR A 13 -0.48 -6.38 -14.27
CA THR A 13 -0.61 -5.04 -14.85
C THR A 13 -0.42 -3.95 -13.79
N GLU A 14 -0.09 -2.75 -14.25
CA GLU A 14 0.02 -1.56 -13.40
C GLU A 14 -1.32 -1.17 -12.76
N GLU A 15 -2.43 -1.39 -13.47
CA GLU A 15 -3.79 -1.12 -12.96
C GLU A 15 -4.12 -2.04 -11.79
N GLU A 16 -3.91 -3.36 -11.96
CA GLU A 16 -4.10 -4.33 -10.87
C GLU A 16 -3.21 -4.01 -9.66
N PHE A 17 -1.98 -3.55 -9.89
CA PHE A 17 -1.08 -3.13 -8.82
C PHE A 17 -1.65 -1.94 -8.05
N SER A 18 -2.12 -0.92 -8.77
CA SER A 18 -2.67 0.29 -8.18
C SER A 18 -3.96 0.03 -7.40
N GLU A 19 -4.87 -0.79 -7.94
CA GLU A 19 -6.10 -1.19 -7.25
C GLU A 19 -5.79 -1.98 -5.98
N THR A 20 -4.90 -2.97 -6.08
CA THR A 20 -4.51 -3.80 -4.93
C THR A 20 -3.85 -2.97 -3.83
N LEU A 21 -2.94 -2.06 -4.20
CA LEU A 21 -2.28 -1.17 -3.24
C LEU A 21 -3.29 -0.24 -2.56
N SER A 22 -4.25 0.29 -3.31
CA SER A 22 -5.31 1.15 -2.78
C SER A 22 -6.20 0.39 -1.78
N GLU A 23 -6.64 -0.82 -2.14
CA GLU A 23 -7.41 -1.67 -1.23
C GLU A 23 -6.62 -2.03 0.04
N LEU A 24 -5.33 -2.35 -0.10
CA LEU A 24 -4.46 -2.68 1.02
C LEU A 24 -4.35 -1.52 2.00
N VAL A 25 -4.06 -0.32 1.50
CA VAL A 25 -3.94 0.90 2.30
C VAL A 25 -5.26 1.22 3.00
N LEU A 26 -6.39 1.13 2.31
CA LEU A 26 -7.71 1.38 2.88
C LEU A 26 -8.06 0.38 3.98
N LYS A 27 -7.78 -0.91 3.79
CA LYS A 27 -8.03 -1.95 4.80
C LYS A 27 -7.14 -1.76 6.02
N ALA A 28 -5.85 -1.45 5.83
CA ALA A 28 -4.93 -1.20 6.93
C ALA A 28 -5.41 0.00 7.77
N HIS A 29 -5.75 1.11 7.11
CA HIS A 29 -6.28 2.29 7.78
C HIS A 29 -7.61 2.02 8.51
N ALA A 30 -8.53 1.26 7.90
CA ALA A 30 -9.79 0.87 8.54
C ALA A 30 -9.60 -0.01 9.79
N ASN A 31 -8.51 -0.78 9.83
CA ASN A 31 -8.12 -1.59 10.99
C ASN A 31 -7.26 -0.81 12.01
N GLY A 32 -7.04 0.50 11.81
CA GLY A 32 -6.26 1.35 12.71
C GLY A 32 -4.75 1.16 12.60
N VAL A 33 -4.27 0.55 11.51
CA VAL A 33 -2.84 0.47 11.20
C VAL A 33 -2.43 1.79 10.55
N ASP A 34 -1.47 2.48 11.17
CA ASP A 34 -0.84 3.63 10.54
C ASP A 34 0.06 3.14 9.40
N VAL A 35 -0.36 3.46 8.18
CA VAL A 35 0.34 3.08 6.94
C VAL A 35 1.40 4.09 6.55
N VAL A 36 1.44 5.28 7.17
CA VAL A 36 2.36 6.36 6.78
C VAL A 36 3.78 6.01 7.21
N GLY A 37 4.73 6.10 6.29
CA GLY A 37 6.13 5.79 6.54
C GLY A 37 6.78 4.97 5.43
N SER A 38 8.01 4.53 5.68
CA SER A 38 8.76 3.62 4.81
C SER A 38 8.51 2.17 5.18
N TRP A 39 8.35 1.33 4.16
CA TRP A 39 8.08 -0.09 4.28
C TRP A 39 9.10 -0.85 3.46
N GLU A 40 9.86 -1.72 4.11
CA GLU A 40 10.81 -2.60 3.44
C GLU A 40 10.03 -3.71 2.70
N CYS A 41 10.22 -3.78 1.38
CA CYS A 41 9.60 -4.79 0.52
C CYS A 41 10.67 -5.73 -0.03
N PRO A 42 11.11 -6.74 0.74
CA PRO A 42 12.11 -7.67 0.25
C PRO A 42 11.51 -8.54 -0.86
N PRO A 43 12.14 -8.64 -2.05
CA PRO A 43 11.84 -9.72 -2.96
C PRO A 43 12.20 -11.03 -2.26
N ASP A 44 11.37 -12.04 -2.44
CA ASP A 44 11.46 -13.35 -1.79
C ASP A 44 12.90 -13.90 -1.72
N GLY A 45 13.54 -13.71 -0.56
CA GLY A 45 14.74 -14.45 -0.16
C GLY A 45 16.09 -13.71 -0.16
N HIS A 46 16.18 -12.40 -0.41
CA HIS A 46 17.41 -11.65 -0.15
C HIS A 46 17.13 -10.17 0.18
N ASP A 47 18.14 -9.49 0.76
CA ASP A 47 18.15 -8.09 1.21
C ASP A 47 17.28 -7.13 0.35
N PRO A 48 16.63 -6.14 0.99
CA PRO A 48 15.59 -5.36 0.31
C PRO A 48 16.16 -4.52 -0.83
N ASP A 49 15.78 -4.86 -2.06
CA ASP A 49 15.98 -4.00 -3.24
C ASP A 49 14.96 -2.84 -3.30
N TRP A 50 13.84 -2.94 -2.55
CA TRP A 50 12.69 -2.04 -2.68
C TRP A 50 12.21 -1.49 -1.33
N GLU A 51 11.97 -0.18 -1.30
CA GLU A 51 11.29 0.52 -0.21
C GLU A 51 10.01 1.16 -0.75
N ALA A 52 8.88 0.92 -0.09
CA ALA A 52 7.62 1.61 -0.36
C ALA A 52 7.44 2.76 0.63
N LEU A 53 7.37 3.99 0.14
CA LEU A 53 7.08 5.17 0.95
C LEU A 53 5.61 5.56 0.79
N VAL A 54 4.86 5.50 1.89
CA VAL A 54 3.47 5.98 1.96
C VAL A 54 3.46 7.33 2.66
N THR A 55 2.93 8.34 1.97
CA THR A 55 2.77 9.69 2.53
C THR A 55 1.31 10.11 2.45
N GLU A 56 0.81 10.71 3.52
CA GLU A 56 -0.50 11.33 3.48
C GLU A 56 -0.43 12.56 2.56
N LEU A 57 -1.05 12.45 1.40
CA LEU A 57 -1.32 13.62 0.59
C LEU A 57 -2.42 14.40 1.29
N SER A 58 -2.01 15.40 2.10
CA SER A 58 -2.91 16.48 2.46
C SER A 58 -3.57 16.93 1.16
N LYS A 59 -4.90 16.77 1.05
CA LYS A 59 -5.62 17.46 -0.01
C LYS A 59 -5.32 18.93 0.24
N ALA A 60 -4.36 19.48 -0.51
CA ALA A 60 -4.37 20.90 -0.78
C ALA A 60 -5.80 21.11 -1.24
N SER A 61 -6.59 21.78 -0.41
CA SER A 61 -7.86 22.32 -0.85
C SER A 61 -7.57 22.89 -2.22
N ARG A 62 -8.26 22.37 -3.24
CA ARG A 62 -8.32 22.99 -4.54
C ARG A 62 -8.94 24.36 -4.31
N GLY A 63 -8.16 25.28 -3.77
CA GLY A 63 -8.44 26.68 -3.63
C GLY A 63 -8.39 27.19 -5.04
N GLY A 64 -9.57 27.42 -5.61
CA GLY A 64 -9.67 28.22 -6.81
C GLY A 64 -9.15 29.61 -6.49
N GLU A 65 -8.30 30.11 -7.36
CA GLU A 65 -8.27 31.51 -7.75
C GLU A 65 -8.31 31.55 -9.29
#